data_AF-B2A867-F1
#
_entry.id   AF-B2A867-F1
#
_cell.length_a   1.000
_cell.length_b   1.000
_cell.length_c   1.000
_cell.angle_alpha   90.00
_cell.angle_beta   90.00
_cell.angle_gamma   90.00
#
_symmetry.space_group_name_H-M   'P 1'
#
loop_
_entity.id
_entity.type
_entity.pdbx_description
1 polymer ?
#
loop_
_entity_poly.entity_id
_entity_poly.type
_entity_poly.pdbx_seq_one_letter_code
_entity_poly.pdbx_strand_id
1 'polypeptide(L)'
;MQPNNLQRKLERKLELFLVLFFVLIIVAVLIYVQYPYTVSQLTGYTGCSVYETFDIKCPTCRGTRAVSALMDGRLFDALQYNALVIVTIPIVLYYGIRTSVFILKGNSMEELRINTKFIWFWLVVIILFTVIRNLV
;
A
#
# COMPACT_ATOMS: atom_id res chain seq x y z
N MET A 1 -9.56 36.18 -8.98
CA MET A 1 -8.36 36.59 -8.20
C MET A 1 -7.21 35.70 -8.63
N GLN A 2 -6.12 36.28 -9.16
CA GLN A 2 -4.99 35.53 -9.70
C GLN A 2 -3.99 35.23 -8.56
N PRO A 3 -3.58 33.97 -8.33
CA PRO A 3 -2.74 33.61 -7.20
C PRO A 3 -1.36 34.28 -7.29
N ASN A 4 -0.96 34.94 -6.20
CA ASN A 4 0.33 35.62 -6.06
C ASN A 4 1.49 34.60 -6.22
N ASN A 5 2.61 35.02 -6.81
CA ASN A 5 3.83 34.21 -6.97
C ASN A 5 4.33 33.60 -5.65
N LEU A 6 4.05 34.22 -4.50
CA LEU A 6 4.38 33.67 -3.18
C LEU A 6 3.52 32.45 -2.82
N GLN A 7 2.21 32.48 -3.13
CA GLN A 7 1.30 31.35 -2.86
C GLN A 7 1.68 30.13 -3.69
N ARG A 8 1.97 30.33 -4.99
CA ARG A 8 2.44 29.25 -5.88
C ARG A 8 3.79 28.65 -5.45
N LYS A 9 4.69 29.44 -4.87
CA LYS A 9 5.95 28.92 -4.30
C LYS A 9 5.70 28.09 -3.04
N LEU A 10 4.74 28.48 -2.21
CA LEU A 10 4.39 27.77 -0.97
C LEU A 10 3.71 26.44 -1.26
N GLU A 11 2.77 26.42 -2.22
CA GLU A 11 2.09 25.21 -2.69
C GLU A 11 3.08 24.19 -3.26
N ARG A 12 4.00 24.62 -4.14
CA ARG A 12 5.07 23.74 -4.66
C ARG A 12 5.98 23.17 -3.56
N LYS A 13 6.31 23.96 -2.54
CA LYS A 13 7.12 23.48 -1.41
C LYS A 13 6.36 22.46 -0.58
N LEU A 14 5.06 22.68 -0.37
CA LEU A 14 4.18 21.78 0.34
C LEU A 14 3.97 20.46 -0.43
N GLU A 15 3.78 20.53 -1.75
CA GLU A 15 3.70 19.35 -2.63
C GLU A 15 5.00 18.54 -2.58
N LEU A 16 6.15 19.18 -2.72
CA LEU A 16 7.46 18.52 -2.62
C LEU A 16 7.66 17.86 -1.26
N PHE A 17 7.27 18.53 -0.18
CA PHE A 17 7.33 17.98 1.17
C PHE A 17 6.43 16.75 1.33
N LEU A 18 5.19 16.81 0.85
CA LEU A 18 4.24 15.70 0.89
C LEU A 18 4.72 14.51 0.07
N VAL A 19 5.27 14.74 -1.12
CA VAL A 19 5.87 13.68 -1.95
C VAL A 19 7.06 13.04 -1.24
N LEU A 20 7.97 13.85 -0.68
CA LEU A 20 9.15 13.35 0.04
C LEU A 20 8.73 12.52 1.28
N PHE A 21 7.73 13.00 2.01
CA PHE A 21 7.16 12.29 3.15
C PHE A 21 6.53 10.95 2.76
N PHE A 22 5.75 10.91 1.67
CA PHE A 22 5.19 9.66 1.15
C PHE A 22 6.26 8.69 0.67
N VAL A 23 7.30 9.17 -0.01
CA VAL A 23 8.43 8.34 -0.44
C VAL A 23 9.16 7.75 0.76
N LEU A 24 9.43 8.54 1.80
CA LEU A 24 10.05 8.07 3.04
C LEU A 24 9.18 7.03 3.76
N ILE A 25 7.86 7.22 3.79
CA ILE A 25 6.92 6.21 4.32
C ILE A 25 7.00 4.93 3.49
N ILE A 26 6.98 5.01 2.17
CA ILE A 26 7.07 3.84 1.30
C ILE A 26 8.38 3.09 1.54
N VAL A 27 9.51 3.79 1.62
CA VAL A 27 10.82 3.18 1.90
C VAL A 27 10.86 2.54 3.29
N ALA A 28 10.36 3.22 4.32
CA ALA A 28 10.27 2.65 5.67
C ALA A 28 9.37 1.41 5.72
N VAL A 29 8.25 1.43 5.00
CA VAL A 29 7.36 0.28 4.84
C VAL A 29 8.09 -0.85 4.13
N LEU A 30 8.82 -0.60 3.05
CA LEU A 30 9.59 -1.62 2.33
C LEU A 30 10.68 -2.26 3.20
N ILE A 31 11.38 -1.46 4.01
CA ILE A 31 12.39 -1.96 4.96
C ILE A 31 11.73 -2.81 6.05
N TYR A 32 10.64 -2.32 6.65
CA TYR A 32 9.86 -3.05 7.64
C TYR A 32 9.25 -4.35 7.07
N VAL A 33 8.90 -4.34 5.79
CA VAL A 33 8.35 -5.48 5.04
C VAL A 33 9.40 -6.57 4.79
N GLN A 34 10.61 -6.17 4.42
CA GLN A 34 11.72 -7.08 4.09
C GLN A 34 12.34 -7.74 5.33
N TYR A 35 12.44 -7.00 6.44
CA TYR A 35 13.12 -7.48 7.66
C TYR A 35 12.55 -8.80 8.23
N PRO A 36 11.23 -8.96 8.46
CA PRO A 36 10.67 -10.21 8.97
C PRO A 36 10.58 -11.33 7.92
N TYR A 37 10.58 -11.00 6.62
CA TYR A 37 10.58 -12.00 5.55
C TYR A 37 11.90 -12.76 5.50
N THR A 38 13.01 -12.02 5.44
CA THR A 38 14.36 -12.60 5.42
C THR A 38 14.65 -13.39 6.68
N VAL A 39 14.28 -12.87 7.87
CA VAL A 39 14.47 -13.59 9.14
C VAL A 39 13.63 -14.88 9.18
N SER A 40 12.39 -14.85 8.70
CA SER A 40 11.51 -16.03 8.74
C SER A 40 11.99 -17.20 7.88
N GLN A 41 12.62 -16.91 6.73
CA GLN A 41 13.23 -17.93 5.86
C GLN A 41 14.46 -18.58 6.52
N LEU A 42 15.24 -17.82 7.32
CA LEU A 42 16.45 -18.31 7.95
C LEU A 42 16.21 -19.02 9.30
N THR A 43 15.22 -18.62 10.09
CA THR A 43 15.08 -19.06 11.49
C THR A 43 13.77 -19.78 11.81
N GLY A 44 12.83 -19.86 10.86
CA GLY A 44 11.47 -20.36 11.13
C GLY A 44 10.61 -19.42 11.99
N TYR A 45 11.16 -18.28 12.40
CA TYR A 45 10.46 -17.26 13.18
C TYR A 45 9.38 -16.59 12.32
N THR A 46 8.12 -16.65 12.75
CA THR A 46 7.02 -16.13 11.94
C THR A 46 6.94 -14.61 11.92
N GLY A 47 7.83 -13.89 12.63
CA GLY A 47 8.10 -12.47 12.42
C GLY A 47 6.92 -11.55 12.72
N CYS A 48 5.87 -12.06 13.39
CA CYS A 48 4.64 -11.32 13.64
C CYS A 48 4.28 -11.43 15.11
N SER A 49 4.73 -10.44 15.90
CA SER A 49 4.41 -10.35 17.32
C SER A 49 2.90 -10.34 17.59
N VAL A 50 2.09 -9.83 16.65
CA VAL A 50 0.62 -9.84 16.76
C VAL A 50 0.04 -11.25 16.70
N TYR A 51 0.54 -12.10 15.81
CA TYR A 51 0.13 -13.51 15.77
C TYR A 51 0.64 -14.24 17.01
N GLU A 52 1.89 -14.00 17.41
CA GLU A 52 2.47 -14.68 18.58
C GLU A 52 1.83 -14.25 19.91
N THR A 53 1.31 -13.03 20.01
CA THR A 53 0.72 -12.49 21.26
C THR A 53 -0.80 -12.65 21.32
N PHE A 54 -1.50 -12.54 20.18
CA PHE A 54 -2.96 -12.51 20.13
C PHE A 54 -3.57 -13.65 19.29
N ASP A 55 -2.75 -14.51 18.67
CA ASP A 55 -3.17 -15.57 17.73
C ASP A 55 -4.00 -15.04 16.53
N ILE A 56 -3.86 -13.74 16.23
CA ILE A 56 -4.58 -13.07 15.16
C ILE A 56 -3.80 -13.19 13.86
N LYS A 57 -4.43 -13.76 12.82
CA LYS A 57 -3.88 -13.82 11.46
C LYS A 57 -3.90 -12.42 10.84
N CYS A 58 -2.89 -11.61 11.17
CA CYS A 58 -2.78 -10.22 10.75
C CYS A 58 -2.71 -10.09 9.21
N PRO A 59 -3.64 -9.35 8.57
CA PRO A 59 -3.70 -9.22 7.11
C PRO A 59 -2.53 -8.39 6.56
N THR A 60 -1.97 -7.49 7.39
CA THR A 60 -0.86 -6.60 7.04
C THR A 60 0.46 -7.37 6.96
N CYS A 61 0.83 -8.13 7.99
CA CYS A 61 2.08 -8.93 7.99
C CYS A 61 2.06 -10.07 6.95
N ARG A 62 0.89 -10.69 6.72
CA ARG A 62 0.73 -11.66 5.62
C ARG A 62 0.69 -10.99 4.25
N GLY A 63 0.16 -9.78 4.15
CA GLY A 63 0.17 -8.99 2.92
C GLY A 63 1.58 -8.63 2.49
N THR A 64 2.40 -8.20 3.44
CA THR A 64 3.86 -8.00 3.32
C THR A 64 4.57 -9.21 2.70
N ARG A 65 4.32 -10.41 3.23
CA ARG A 65 4.88 -11.66 2.68
C ARG A 65 4.35 -11.98 1.28
N ALA A 66 3.09 -11.69 1.01
CA ALA A 66 2.51 -11.88 -0.32
C ALA A 66 3.19 -10.97 -1.35
N VAL A 67 3.45 -9.71 -1.02
CA VAL A 67 4.20 -8.79 -1.87
C VAL A 67 5.63 -9.30 -2.11
N SER A 68 6.32 -9.75 -1.05
CA SER A 68 7.68 -10.28 -1.18
C SER A 68 7.74 -11.54 -2.07
N ALA A 69 6.80 -12.48 -1.88
CA ALA A 69 6.68 -13.66 -2.73
C ALA A 69 6.37 -13.29 -4.18
N LEU A 70 5.55 -12.25 -4.41
CA LEU A 70 5.27 -11.75 -5.76
C LEU A 70 6.50 -11.12 -6.41
N MET A 71 7.32 -10.38 -5.65
CA MET A 71 8.59 -9.84 -6.13
C MET A 71 9.60 -10.94 -6.51
N ASP A 72 9.59 -12.05 -5.77
CA ASP A 72 10.38 -13.25 -6.08
C ASP A 72 9.78 -14.10 -7.22
N GLY A 73 8.67 -13.68 -7.84
CA GLY A 73 7.98 -14.41 -8.91
C GLY A 73 7.16 -15.62 -8.44
N ARG A 74 7.01 -15.81 -7.13
CA ARG A 74 6.28 -16.94 -6.51
C ARG A 74 4.80 -16.60 -6.31
N LEU A 75 4.04 -16.64 -7.41
CA LEU A 75 2.62 -16.25 -7.43
C LEU A 75 1.74 -17.12 -6.52
N PHE A 76 1.96 -18.43 -6.49
CA PHE A 76 1.19 -19.36 -5.66
C PHE A 76 1.39 -19.09 -4.16
N ASP A 77 2.63 -18.86 -3.73
CA ASP A 77 2.95 -18.49 -2.35
C ASP A 77 2.29 -17.15 -2.00
N ALA A 78 2.31 -16.18 -2.91
CA ALA A 78 1.68 -14.89 -2.70
C ALA A 78 0.16 -15.00 -2.49
N LEU A 79 -0.53 -15.87 -3.25
CA LEU A 79 -1.96 -16.17 -3.06
C LEU A 79 -2.22 -16.81 -1.70
N GLN A 80 -1.39 -17.78 -1.29
CA GLN A 80 -1.51 -18.43 0.02
C GLN A 80 -1.25 -17.47 1.17
N TYR A 81 -0.29 -16.55 1.02
CA TYR A 81 -0.03 -15.53 2.01
C TYR A 81 -1.19 -14.54 2.11
N ASN A 82 -1.59 -13.89 1.02
CA ASN A 82 -2.73 -12.97 1.00
C ASN A 82 -3.27 -12.74 -0.42
N ALA A 83 -4.31 -13.49 -0.81
CA ALA A 83 -4.98 -13.31 -2.10
C ALA A 83 -5.50 -11.88 -2.34
N LEU A 84 -5.87 -11.14 -1.29
CA LEU A 84 -6.34 -9.76 -1.42
C LEU A 84 -5.25 -8.84 -1.98
N VAL A 85 -3.97 -9.08 -1.64
CA VAL A 85 -2.84 -8.31 -2.16
C VAL A 85 -2.73 -8.45 -3.68
N ILE A 86 -2.90 -9.68 -4.20
CA ILE A 86 -2.81 -9.94 -5.63
C ILE A 86 -3.86 -9.15 -6.40
N VAL A 87 -5.08 -9.05 -5.86
CA VAL A 87 -6.18 -8.29 -6.49
C VAL A 87 -5.98 -6.78 -6.33
N THR A 88 -5.43 -6.34 -5.21
CA THR A 88 -5.27 -4.91 -4.89
C THR A 88 -4.12 -4.28 -5.69
N ILE A 89 -3.03 -5.00 -5.94
CA ILE A 89 -1.86 -4.52 -6.70
C ILE A 89 -2.22 -3.94 -8.09
N PRO A 90 -2.93 -4.65 -8.99
CA PRO A 90 -3.25 -4.14 -10.31
C PRO A 90 -4.15 -2.90 -10.25
N ILE A 91 -5.00 -2.79 -9.23
CA ILE A 91 -5.86 -1.62 -9.01
C ILE A 91 -5.03 -0.42 -8.59
N VAL A 92 -4.15 -0.59 -7.61
CA VAL A 92 -3.22 0.46 -7.16
C VAL A 92 -2.30 0.89 -8.30
N LEU A 93 -1.78 -0.04 -9.08
CA LEU A 93 -0.96 0.26 -10.26
C LEU A 93 -1.75 1.03 -11.32
N TYR A 94 -2.98 0.62 -11.62
CA TYR A 94 -3.83 1.32 -12.58
C TYR A 94 -4.09 2.77 -12.16
N TYR A 95 -4.51 2.99 -10.92
CA TYR A 95 -4.76 4.34 -10.41
C TYR A 95 -3.47 5.15 -10.28
N GLY A 96 -2.37 4.52 -9.86
CA GLY A 96 -1.05 5.14 -9.77
C GLY A 96 -0.54 5.61 -11.13
N ILE A 97 -0.57 4.73 -12.14
CA ILE A 97 -0.16 5.07 -13.52
C ILE A 97 -1.08 6.15 -14.10
N ARG A 98 -2.40 6.02 -13.94
CA ARG A 98 -3.35 7.04 -14.41
C ARG A 98 -3.02 8.40 -13.80
N THR A 99 -2.79 8.43 -12.49
CA THR A 99 -2.47 9.66 -11.75
C THR A 99 -1.13 10.23 -12.22
N SER A 100 -0.08 9.41 -12.35
CA SER A 100 1.23 9.84 -12.86
C SER A 100 1.13 10.41 -14.27
N VAL A 101 0.43 9.74 -15.19
CA VAL A 101 0.21 10.22 -16.56
C VAL A 101 -0.58 11.53 -16.56
N PHE A 102 -1.55 11.68 -15.67
CA PHE A 102 -2.37 12.87 -15.56
C PHE A 102 -1.56 14.09 -15.07
N ILE A 103 -0.70 13.89 -14.07
CA ILE A 103 0.22 14.91 -13.54
C ILE A 103 1.27 15.28 -14.60
N LEU A 104 1.85 14.28 -15.28
CA LEU A 104 2.86 14.51 -16.33
C LEU A 104 2.29 15.30 -17.52
N LYS A 105 0.98 15.23 -17.75
CA LYS A 105 0.28 16.05 -18.77
C LYS A 105 0.03 17.50 -18.32
N GLY A 106 0.39 17.87 -17.11
CA GLY A 106 0.24 19.23 -16.59
C GLY A 106 -1.18 19.58 -16.12
N ASN A 107 -2.04 18.57 -15.97
CA ASN A 107 -3.40 18.77 -15.49
C ASN A 107 -3.41 19.00 -13.97
N SER A 108 -4.35 19.82 -13.49
CA SER A 108 -4.48 20.14 -12.07
C SER A 108 -5.05 18.97 -11.27
N MET A 109 -4.52 18.72 -10.06
CA MET A 109 -4.96 17.62 -9.18
C MET A 109 -6.46 17.66 -8.82
N GLU A 110 -7.12 18.81 -8.99
CA GLU A 110 -8.56 19.00 -8.76
C GLU A 110 -9.45 18.14 -9.68
N GLU A 111 -8.99 17.84 -10.89
CA GLU A 111 -9.72 16.99 -11.83
C GLU A 111 -9.61 15.50 -11.52
N LEU A 112 -8.69 15.12 -10.61
CA LEU A 112 -8.46 13.75 -10.22
C LEU A 112 -9.52 13.27 -9.20
N ARG A 113 -10.77 13.17 -9.65
CA ARG A 113 -11.86 12.64 -8.82
C ARG A 113 -11.74 11.12 -8.67
N ILE A 114 -11.17 10.69 -7.56
CA ILE A 114 -11.35 9.33 -7.06
C ILE A 114 -12.74 9.24 -6.44
N ASN A 115 -13.54 8.28 -6.89
CA ASN A 115 -14.88 8.09 -6.35
C ASN A 115 -14.77 7.66 -4.88
N THR A 116 -15.22 8.50 -3.95
CA THR A 116 -15.22 8.20 -2.51
C THR A 116 -15.95 6.90 -2.19
N LYS A 117 -16.97 6.51 -2.99
CA LYS A 117 -17.67 5.23 -2.84
C LYS A 117 -16.75 4.03 -3.11
N PHE A 118 -15.79 4.16 -4.02
CA PHE A 118 -14.81 3.12 -4.34
C PHE A 118 -13.85 2.89 -3.16
N ILE A 119 -13.43 3.96 -2.49
CA ILE A 119 -12.59 3.89 -1.30
C ILE A 119 -13.31 3.16 -0.17
N TRP A 120 -14.56 3.55 0.12
CA TRP A 120 -15.38 2.90 1.13
C TRP A 120 -15.66 1.43 0.81
N PHE A 121 -15.97 1.11 -0.45
CA PHE A 121 -16.13 -0.26 -0.90
C PHE A 121 -14.89 -1.11 -0.61
N TRP A 122 -13.70 -0.62 -1.00
CA TRP A 122 -12.44 -1.33 -0.75
C TRP A 122 -12.12 -1.48 0.73
N LEU A 123 -12.39 -0.46 1.55
CA LEU A 123 -12.26 -0.55 3.01
C LEU A 123 -13.12 -1.69 3.58
N VAL A 124 -14.39 -1.76 3.17
CA VAL A 124 -15.30 -2.83 3.60
C VAL A 124 -14.80 -4.20 3.15
N VAL A 125 -14.33 -4.33 1.90
CA VAL A 125 -13.75 -5.59 1.39
C VAL A 125 -12.53 -6.03 2.22
N ILE A 126 -11.63 -5.10 2.55
CA ILE A 126 -10.45 -5.40 3.38
C ILE A 126 -10.86 -5.87 4.77
N ILE A 127 -11.82 -5.19 5.41
CA ILE A 127 -12.33 -5.56 6.74
C ILE A 127 -12.99 -6.93 6.70
N LEU A 128 -13.91 -7.16 5.76
CA LEU A 128 -14.61 -8.44 5.61
C LEU A 128 -13.64 -9.59 5.35
N PHE A 129 -12.69 -9.42 4.42
CA PHE A 129 -11.67 -10.42 4.15
C PHE A 129 -10.84 -10.74 5.40
N THR A 130 -10.48 -9.72 6.18
CA THR A 130 -9.74 -9.90 7.44
C THR A 130 -10.55 -10.67 8.46
N VAL A 131 -11.81 -10.30 8.67
CA VAL A 131 -12.70 -10.94 9.65
C VAL A 131 -12.96 -12.40 9.26
N ILE A 132 -13.36 -12.67 8.01
CA ILE A 132 -13.65 -14.02 7.53
C ILE A 132 -12.43 -14.94 7.72
N ARG A 133 -11.23 -14.44 7.40
CA ARG A 133 -10.00 -15.23 7.47
C ARG A 133 -9.48 -15.44 8.89
N ASN A 134 -9.92 -14.62 9.84
CA ASN A 134 -9.57 -14.79 11.25
C ASN A 134 -10.57 -15.68 12.00
N LEU A 135 -11.79 -15.85 11.46
CA LEU A 135 -12.82 -16.75 11.99
C LEU A 135 -12.71 -18.19 11.45
N VAL A 136 -12.00 -18.39 10.33
CA VAL A 136 -11.72 -19.69 9.69
C VAL A 136 -10.25 -20.06 9.87
#